data_AF-A0A969WMP0-F1
#
_entry.id   AF-A0A969WMP0-F1
#
_cell.length_a   1.000
_cell.length_b   1.000
_cell.length_c   1.000
_cell.angle_alpha   90.00
_cell.angle_beta   90.00
_cell.angle_gamma   90.00
#
_symmetry.space_group_name_H-M   'P 1'
#
loop_
_entity.id
_entity.type
_entity.pdbx_description
1 polymer ?
#
loop_
_entity_poly.entity_id
_entity_poly.type
_entity_poly.pdbx_seq_one_letter_code
_entity_poly.pdbx_strand_id
1 'polypeptide(L)'
;MKKLMYLLFVAFISISLVSCDGGNDKKLEKVKAKYEKAEFKNCEEYFAASEEVIDLMVALSEDVMADVEGAGDLLMDLTEWMETSSLATQGTKFEDECEDLAAEMEKKFEEKFEVVFGAIMKIYADEDDLDMDFDEEDFDFDLDEDFDLEAALENAVEEAFNEVLGE
;
A
#
# COMPACT_ATOMS: atom_id res chain seq x y z
N MET A 1 -21.17 -32.05 35.41
CA MET A 1 -20.28 -32.58 34.36
C MET A 1 -20.44 -31.68 33.15
N LYS A 2 -19.66 -30.58 33.09
CA LYS A 2 -18.44 -30.43 32.27
C LYS A 2 -18.71 -30.65 30.79
N LYS A 3 -18.91 -29.58 30.00
CA LYS A 3 -18.20 -29.23 28.74
C LYS A 3 -18.55 -27.79 28.31
N LEU A 4 -18.06 -26.82 29.07
CA LEU A 4 -17.86 -25.43 28.65
C LEU A 4 -16.35 -25.23 28.75
N MET A 5 -15.66 -25.63 27.69
CA MET A 5 -14.20 -25.66 27.52
C MET A 5 -14.05 -25.56 25.99
N TYR A 6 -13.56 -24.49 25.37
CA TYR A 6 -12.42 -23.65 25.71
C TYR A 6 -12.59 -22.25 25.11
N LEU A 7 -12.64 -21.24 25.98
CA LEU A 7 -12.31 -19.84 25.67
C LEU A 7 -11.37 -19.41 26.80
N LEU A 8 -10.06 -19.55 26.60
CA LEU A 8 -9.07 -18.83 27.40
C LEU A 8 -7.69 -18.91 26.75
N PHE A 9 -7.29 -17.78 26.15
CA PHE A 9 -5.98 -17.15 26.34
C PHE A 9 -4.74 -18.06 26.34
N VAL A 10 -4.15 -18.21 25.16
CA VAL A 10 -2.70 -18.22 24.93
C VAL A 10 -2.52 -17.42 23.63
N ALA A 11 -2.47 -16.09 23.64
CA ALA A 11 -1.34 -15.29 24.13
C ALA A 11 0.00 -16.00 23.86
N PHE A 12 0.24 -16.39 22.60
CA PHE A 12 1.59 -16.60 22.11
C PHE A 12 2.26 -15.22 22.04
N ILE A 13 2.82 -14.85 23.19
CA ILE A 13 3.86 -13.86 23.31
C ILE A 13 5.09 -14.47 22.63
N SER A 14 5.28 -14.15 21.36
CA SER A 14 6.60 -13.99 20.76
C SER A 14 6.87 -12.48 20.62
N ILE A 15 6.83 -11.78 21.75
CA ILE A 15 7.51 -10.49 21.89
C ILE A 15 8.99 -10.83 22.11
N SER A 16 9.73 -10.89 21.02
CA SER A 16 11.17 -10.70 20.94
C SER A 16 11.31 -9.82 19.70
N LEU A 17 11.49 -8.50 19.78
CA LEU A 17 12.59 -7.82 20.44
C LEU A 17 12.20 -6.38 20.83
N VAL A 18 12.64 -5.99 22.02
CA VAL A 18 12.56 -4.64 22.59
C VAL A 18 13.52 -3.69 21.86
N SER A 19 12.99 -2.50 21.54
CA SER A 19 13.69 -1.24 21.24
C SER A 19 14.41 -1.09 19.89
N CYS A 20 13.65 -0.63 18.90
CA CYS A 20 14.00 0.49 18.00
C CYS A 20 12.68 1.25 17.78
N ASP A 21 12.74 2.57 17.58
CA ASP A 21 11.60 3.38 17.13
C ASP A 21 10.85 2.58 16.04
N GLY A 22 9.57 2.28 16.26
CA GLY A 22 8.91 1.14 15.60
C GLY A 22 8.85 1.34 14.09
N GLY A 23 9.81 0.74 13.38
CA GLY A 23 9.97 0.84 11.94
C GLY A 23 8.72 0.46 11.17
N ASN A 24 8.75 0.72 9.86
CA ASN A 24 7.59 0.50 9.01
C ASN A 24 7.18 -0.99 8.94
N ASP A 25 8.09 -1.93 9.24
CA ASP A 25 7.81 -3.35 9.50
C ASP A 25 6.73 -3.57 10.59
N LYS A 26 6.92 -2.98 11.77
CA LYS A 26 6.00 -3.12 12.89
C LYS A 26 4.71 -2.34 12.68
N LYS A 27 4.77 -1.24 11.93
CA LYS A 27 3.57 -0.48 11.55
C LYS A 27 2.73 -1.31 10.58
N LEU A 28 3.35 -1.94 9.59
CA LEU A 28 2.69 -2.84 8.65
C LEU A 28 1.98 -3.98 9.36
N GLU A 29 2.67 -4.71 10.22
CA GLU A 29 2.05 -5.81 10.99
C GLU A 29 0.85 -5.32 11.83
N LYS A 30 0.94 -4.13 12.44
CA LYS A 30 -0.16 -3.54 13.20
C LYS A 30 -1.33 -3.16 12.31
N VAL A 31 -1.08 -2.49 11.19
CA VAL A 31 -2.12 -2.07 10.23
C VAL A 31 -2.84 -3.29 9.68
N LYS A 32 -2.07 -4.29 9.23
CA LYS A 32 -2.63 -5.58 8.79
C LYS A 32 -3.50 -6.21 9.86
N ALA A 33 -2.99 -6.40 11.07
CA ALA A 33 -3.76 -7.02 12.16
C ALA A 33 -5.01 -6.20 12.55
N LYS A 34 -4.95 -4.87 12.45
CA LYS A 34 -6.06 -3.97 12.77
C LYS A 34 -7.19 -4.07 11.74
N TYR A 35 -6.85 -4.24 10.46
CA TYR A 35 -7.79 -4.12 9.35
C TYR A 35 -8.00 -5.41 8.54
N GLU A 36 -7.34 -6.53 8.84
CA GLU A 36 -7.48 -7.78 8.08
C GLU A 36 -8.95 -8.26 7.98
N LYS A 37 -9.73 -8.01 9.03
CA LYS A 37 -11.13 -8.46 9.14
C LYS A 37 -12.03 -7.35 9.71
N ALA A 38 -11.69 -6.09 9.42
CA ALA A 38 -12.45 -4.96 9.93
C ALA A 38 -13.80 -4.84 9.19
N GLU A 39 -14.88 -4.65 9.95
CA GLU A 39 -16.18 -4.23 9.40
C GLU A 39 -16.38 -2.76 9.75
N PHE A 40 -16.37 -1.91 8.74
CA PHE A 40 -16.54 -0.47 8.92
C PHE A 40 -18.02 -0.14 9.03
N LYS A 41 -18.39 0.70 10.00
CA LYS A 41 -19.81 1.02 10.26
C LYS A 41 -20.31 2.24 9.52
N ASN A 42 -19.39 3.11 9.13
CA ASN A 42 -19.66 4.38 8.48
C ASN A 42 -18.44 4.81 7.66
N CYS A 43 -18.65 5.80 6.80
CA CYS A 43 -17.62 6.31 5.91
C CYS A 43 -16.44 6.93 6.67
N GLU A 44 -16.67 7.64 7.78
CA GLU A 44 -15.59 8.25 8.56
C GLU A 44 -14.59 7.19 9.08
N GLU A 45 -15.10 6.05 9.60
CA GLU A 45 -14.28 4.93 10.04
C GLU A 45 -13.52 4.28 8.88
N TYR A 46 -14.16 4.15 7.70
CA TYR A 46 -13.54 3.59 6.50
C TYR A 46 -12.42 4.49 5.98
N PHE A 47 -12.71 5.76 5.68
CA PHE A 47 -11.74 6.67 5.08
C PHE A 47 -10.60 7.02 6.04
N ALA A 48 -10.82 7.07 7.36
CA ALA A 48 -9.72 7.21 8.32
C ALA A 48 -8.77 6.00 8.33
N ALA A 49 -9.30 4.79 8.07
CA ALA A 49 -8.48 3.60 7.94
C ALA A 49 -7.72 3.58 6.60
N SER A 50 -8.37 3.99 5.51
CA SER A 50 -7.72 4.16 4.20
C SER A 50 -6.60 5.19 4.26
N GLU A 51 -6.80 6.33 4.93
CA GLU A 51 -5.77 7.36 5.12
C GLU A 51 -4.56 6.81 5.89
N GLU A 52 -4.76 6.02 6.96
CA GLU A 52 -3.67 5.38 7.70
C GLU A 52 -2.88 4.38 6.85
N VAL A 53 -3.54 3.68 5.93
CA VAL A 53 -2.89 2.74 5.01
C VAL A 53 -2.12 3.48 3.92
N ILE A 54 -2.70 4.54 3.34
CA ILE A 54 -2.02 5.39 2.35
C ILE A 54 -0.78 6.05 2.96
N ASP A 55 -0.89 6.58 4.18
CA ASP A 55 0.27 7.17 4.87
C ASP A 55 1.40 6.15 5.11
N LEU A 56 1.06 4.90 5.41
CA LEU A 56 2.05 3.83 5.53
C LEU A 56 2.66 3.48 4.17
N MET A 57 1.85 3.43 3.11
CA MET A 57 2.31 3.16 1.75
C MET A 57 3.29 4.22 1.28
N VAL A 58 2.98 5.50 1.48
CA VAL A 58 3.90 6.61 1.17
C VAL A 58 5.20 6.47 1.97
N ALA A 59 5.12 6.24 3.28
CA ALA A 59 6.31 6.10 4.11
C ALA A 59 7.22 4.93 3.67
N LEU A 60 6.63 3.82 3.21
CA LEU A 60 7.38 2.70 2.64
C LEU A 60 7.97 3.05 1.26
N SER A 61 7.25 3.84 0.46
CA SER A 61 7.70 4.28 -0.87
C SER A 61 8.88 5.25 -0.74
N GLU A 62 8.83 6.19 0.19
CA GLU A 62 9.96 7.07 0.52
C GLU A 62 11.19 6.26 0.99
N ASP A 63 10.97 5.21 1.79
CA ASP A 63 12.05 4.29 2.22
C ASP A 63 12.66 3.52 1.03
N VAL A 64 11.86 3.11 0.04
CA VAL A 64 12.33 2.49 -1.21
C VAL A 64 13.16 3.46 -2.03
N MET A 65 12.67 4.69 -2.23
CA MET A 65 13.41 5.72 -2.95
C MET A 65 14.74 6.05 -2.26
N ALA A 66 14.79 5.96 -0.92
CA ALA A 66 15.99 6.16 -0.12
C ALA A 66 16.90 4.92 0.04
N ASP A 67 16.67 3.84 -0.70
CA ASP A 67 17.44 2.58 -0.66
C ASP A 67 17.51 1.94 0.73
N VAL A 68 16.43 2.04 1.51
CA VAL A 68 16.33 1.38 2.81
C VAL A 68 16.18 -0.13 2.60
N GLU A 69 17.10 -0.90 3.17
CA GLU A 69 17.12 -2.37 3.06
C GLU A 69 15.78 -2.99 3.50
N GLY A 70 15.15 -3.76 2.61
CA GLY A 70 13.88 -4.47 2.85
C GLY A 70 12.63 -3.60 2.71
N ALA A 71 12.74 -2.31 2.36
CA ALA A 71 11.56 -1.45 2.15
C ALA A 71 10.71 -1.91 0.96
N GLY A 72 11.35 -2.37 -0.12
CA GLY A 72 10.65 -2.91 -1.29
C GLY A 72 9.77 -4.12 -0.96
N ASP A 73 10.33 -5.09 -0.24
CA ASP A 73 9.59 -6.27 0.25
C ASP A 73 8.38 -5.86 1.11
N LEU A 74 8.54 -4.85 1.98
CA LEU A 74 7.47 -4.35 2.84
C LEU A 74 6.38 -3.61 2.04
N LEU A 75 6.76 -2.83 1.02
CA LEU A 75 5.82 -2.15 0.15
C LEU A 75 5.00 -3.17 -0.66
N MET A 76 5.65 -4.17 -1.26
CA MET A 76 4.98 -5.25 -1.99
C MET A 76 4.08 -6.10 -1.07
N ASP A 77 4.53 -6.39 0.15
CA ASP A 77 3.71 -7.09 1.13
C ASP A 77 2.48 -6.26 1.55
N LEU A 78 2.58 -4.92 1.58
CA LEU A 78 1.43 -4.04 1.82
C LEU A 78 0.44 -4.05 0.64
N THR A 79 0.92 -3.93 -0.60
CA THR A 79 0.07 -3.90 -1.80
C THR A 79 -0.68 -5.21 -1.98
N GLU A 80 -0.01 -6.36 -1.89
CA GLU A 80 -0.64 -7.69 -1.95
C GLU A 80 -1.70 -7.88 -0.85
N TRP A 81 -1.41 -7.40 0.36
CA TRP A 81 -2.38 -7.47 1.45
C TRP A 81 -3.60 -6.61 1.16
N MET A 82 -3.43 -5.41 0.60
CA MET A 82 -4.54 -4.51 0.32
C MET A 82 -5.56 -5.15 -0.62
N GLU A 83 -5.12 -5.81 -1.70
CA GLU A 83 -5.99 -6.49 -2.67
C GLU A 83 -6.95 -7.50 -2.02
N THR A 84 -6.52 -8.13 -0.93
CA THR A 84 -7.29 -9.17 -0.23
C THR A 84 -7.92 -8.68 1.08
N SER A 85 -7.66 -7.43 1.47
CA SER A 85 -8.08 -6.86 2.75
C SER A 85 -9.58 -6.54 2.80
N SER A 86 -10.08 -6.35 4.03
CA SER A 86 -11.44 -5.87 4.23
C SER A 86 -11.65 -4.42 3.75
N LEU A 87 -10.56 -3.66 3.54
CA LEU A 87 -10.60 -2.32 2.97
C LEU A 87 -10.97 -2.40 1.48
N ALA A 88 -10.20 -3.15 0.68
CA ALA A 88 -10.49 -3.30 -0.75
C ALA A 88 -11.89 -3.89 -1.00
N THR A 89 -12.27 -4.93 -0.24
CA THR A 89 -13.58 -5.58 -0.44
C THR A 89 -14.79 -4.73 -0.04
N GLN A 90 -14.60 -3.68 0.79
CA GLN A 90 -15.66 -2.75 1.19
C GLN A 90 -15.56 -1.39 0.48
N GLY A 91 -14.50 -1.14 -0.29
CA GLY A 91 -14.22 0.17 -0.90
C GLY A 91 -15.33 0.68 -1.79
N THR A 92 -15.75 -0.12 -2.76
CA THR A 92 -16.86 0.24 -3.67
C THR A 92 -18.13 0.66 -2.94
N LYS A 93 -18.44 0.01 -1.80
CA LYS A 93 -19.62 0.36 -1.01
C LYS A 93 -19.48 1.77 -0.42
N PHE A 94 -18.33 2.10 0.16
CA PHE A 94 -18.11 3.38 0.83
C PHE A 94 -17.80 4.53 -0.14
N GLU A 95 -17.23 4.22 -1.30
CA GLU A 95 -17.12 5.15 -2.43
C GLU A 95 -18.51 5.57 -2.91
N ASP A 96 -19.42 4.62 -3.15
CA ASP A 96 -20.81 4.90 -3.55
C ASP A 96 -21.63 5.61 -2.46
N GLU A 97 -21.47 5.22 -1.19
CA GLU A 97 -22.25 5.79 -0.08
C GLU A 97 -21.79 7.21 0.28
N CYS A 98 -20.54 7.58 -0.03
CA CYS A 98 -19.90 8.81 0.43
C CYS A 98 -18.97 9.44 -0.63
N GLU A 99 -19.54 9.74 -1.79
CA GLU A 99 -18.89 10.36 -2.95
C GLU A 99 -18.01 11.58 -2.59
N ASP A 100 -18.50 12.49 -1.73
CA ASP A 100 -17.73 13.67 -1.32
C ASP A 100 -16.42 13.32 -0.56
N LEU A 101 -16.47 12.31 0.31
CA LEU A 101 -15.30 11.85 1.07
C LEU A 101 -14.37 10.99 0.19
N ALA A 102 -14.95 10.23 -0.74
CA ALA A 102 -14.21 9.46 -1.72
C ALA A 102 -13.38 10.39 -2.62
N ALA A 103 -13.99 11.43 -3.18
CA ALA A 103 -13.31 12.42 -4.01
C ALA A 103 -12.21 13.18 -3.24
N GLU A 104 -12.42 13.49 -1.95
CA GLU A 104 -11.37 14.09 -1.12
C GLU A 104 -10.20 13.12 -0.89
N MET A 105 -10.50 11.83 -0.68
CA MET A 105 -9.49 10.80 -0.48
C MET A 105 -8.70 10.51 -1.75
N GLU A 106 -9.37 10.44 -2.90
CA GLU A 106 -8.77 10.27 -4.22
C GLU A 106 -7.80 11.40 -4.52
N LYS A 107 -8.23 12.65 -4.36
CA LYS A 107 -7.34 13.81 -4.53
C LYS A 107 -6.11 13.78 -3.61
N LYS A 108 -6.29 13.35 -2.35
CA LYS A 108 -5.15 13.18 -1.43
C LYS A 108 -4.21 12.07 -1.87
N PHE A 109 -4.75 11.02 -2.48
CA PHE A 109 -3.97 9.92 -3.01
C PHE A 109 -3.23 10.33 -4.29
N GLU A 110 -3.86 11.09 -5.19
CA GLU A 110 -3.21 11.67 -6.38
C GLU A 110 -1.95 12.47 -6.01
N GLU A 111 -2.03 13.34 -5.00
CA GLU A 111 -0.87 14.12 -4.51
C GLU A 111 0.28 13.25 -3.97
N LYS A 112 -0.02 11.99 -3.64
CA LYS A 112 0.91 11.00 -3.09
C LYS A 112 1.20 9.86 -4.07
N PHE A 113 0.57 9.88 -5.24
CA PHE A 113 0.57 8.77 -6.16
C PHE A 113 1.94 8.64 -6.83
N GLU A 114 2.52 9.76 -7.25
CA GLU A 114 3.82 9.82 -7.92
C GLU A 114 4.92 9.12 -7.12
N VAL A 115 5.03 9.41 -5.81
CA VAL A 115 6.04 8.76 -4.95
C VAL A 115 5.81 7.26 -4.78
N VAL A 116 4.55 6.84 -4.68
CA VAL A 116 4.19 5.42 -4.56
C VAL A 116 4.49 4.69 -5.86
N PHE A 117 4.09 5.26 -6.99
CA PHE A 117 4.31 4.70 -8.31
C PHE A 117 5.79 4.60 -8.65
N GLY A 118 6.56 5.68 -8.42
CA GLY A 118 8.00 5.70 -8.63
C GLY A 118 8.72 4.62 -7.80
N ALA A 119 8.32 4.44 -6.54
CA ALA A 119 8.86 3.38 -5.70
C ALA A 119 8.55 1.97 -6.25
N ILE A 120 7.31 1.72 -6.72
CA ILE A 120 6.93 0.45 -7.32
C ILE A 120 7.73 0.17 -8.60
N MET A 121 7.88 1.18 -9.47
CA MET A 121 8.66 1.06 -10.70
C MET A 121 10.14 0.78 -10.42
N LYS A 122 10.71 1.46 -9.43
CA LYS A 122 12.08 1.22 -8.96
C LYS A 122 12.26 -0.23 -8.51
N ILE A 123 11.31 -0.78 -7.75
CA ILE A 123 11.35 -2.20 -7.33
C ILE A 123 11.38 -3.13 -8.54
N TYR A 124 10.47 -2.95 -9.50
CA TYR A 124 10.41 -3.81 -10.69
C TYR A 124 11.70 -3.73 -11.52
N ALA A 125 12.27 -2.53 -11.68
CA ALA A 125 13.52 -2.35 -12.39
C ALA A 125 14.72 -3.00 -11.69
N ASP A 126 14.80 -2.88 -10.36
CA ASP A 126 15.82 -3.56 -9.55
C ASP A 126 15.68 -5.10 -9.66
N GLU A 127 14.45 -5.63 -9.67
CA GLU A 127 14.20 -7.07 -9.83
C GLU A 127 14.62 -7.59 -11.22
N ASP A 128 14.40 -6.79 -12.27
CA ASP A 128 14.73 -7.13 -13.66
C ASP A 128 16.17 -6.74 -14.07
N ASP A 129 17.01 -6.27 -13.12
CA ASP A 129 18.40 -5.82 -13.35
C ASP A 129 18.48 -4.72 -14.45
N LEU A 130 17.45 -3.88 -14.49
CA LEU A 130 17.36 -2.74 -15.40
C LEU A 130 18.08 -1.56 -14.72
N ASP A 131 19.22 -1.16 -15.28
CA ASP A 131 20.05 -0.04 -14.80
C ASP A 131 19.38 1.30 -15.15
N MET A 132 18.25 1.59 -14.51
CA MET A 132 17.45 2.80 -14.64
C MET A 132 17.51 3.59 -13.33
N ASP A 133 18.10 4.80 -13.38
CA ASP A 133 17.96 5.78 -12.29
C ASP A 133 16.53 6.33 -12.37
N PHE A 134 15.68 5.99 -11.41
CA PHE A 134 14.36 6.60 -11.25
C PHE A 134 14.42 7.71 -10.21
N ASP A 135 14.30 8.96 -10.65
CA ASP A 135 14.01 10.08 -9.76
C ASP A 135 12.50 10.34 -9.69
N GLU A 136 12.06 10.94 -8.58
CA GLU A 136 10.66 11.34 -8.37
C GLU A 136 10.16 12.32 -9.46
N GLU A 137 11.08 13.05 -10.11
CA GLU A 137 10.81 13.95 -11.24
C GLU A 137 10.69 13.25 -12.61
N ASP A 138 11.05 11.96 -12.71
CA ASP A 138 11.01 11.22 -13.99
C ASP A 138 9.60 10.72 -14.35
N PHE A 139 8.64 10.78 -13.41
CA PHE A 139 7.26 10.34 -13.60
C PHE A 139 6.27 11.50 -13.51
N ASP A 140 6.17 12.31 -14.56
CA ASP A 140 5.11 13.31 -14.72
C ASP A 140 3.84 12.60 -15.22
N PHE A 141 3.05 12.06 -14.29
CA PHE A 141 1.82 11.33 -14.61
C PHE A 141 0.61 12.27 -14.59
N ASP A 142 0.11 12.66 -15.76
CA ASP A 142 -1.19 13.35 -15.88
C ASP A 142 -2.30 12.34 -15.49
N LEU A 143 -2.70 12.35 -14.21
CA LEU A 143 -3.82 11.59 -13.66
C LEU A 143 -5.14 12.19 -14.19
N ASP A 144 -5.56 11.78 -15.39
CA ASP A 144 -6.91 12.05 -15.88
C ASP A 144 -7.95 11.26 -15.04
N GLU A 145 -9.15 11.81 -14.81
CA GLU A 145 -10.27 11.24 -14.01
C GLU A 145 -10.70 9.78 -14.37
N ASP A 146 -10.15 9.19 -15.46
CA ASP A 146 -10.35 7.80 -15.88
C ASP A 146 -9.06 6.96 -15.71
N PHE A 147 -8.23 7.28 -14.71
CA PHE A 147 -6.95 6.63 -14.46
C PHE A 147 -7.12 5.18 -13.98
N ASP A 148 -7.01 4.23 -14.91
CA ASP A 148 -6.87 2.81 -14.61
C ASP A 148 -5.40 2.54 -14.22
N LEU A 149 -5.15 2.53 -12.91
CA LEU A 149 -3.83 2.29 -12.31
C LEU A 149 -3.17 1.00 -12.83
N GLU A 150 -3.96 -0.06 -13.04
CA GLU A 150 -3.45 -1.34 -13.51
C GLU A 150 -3.01 -1.23 -14.97
N ALA A 151 -3.83 -0.59 -15.81
CA ALA A 151 -3.48 -0.33 -17.21
C ALA A 151 -2.31 0.67 -17.35
N ALA A 152 -2.19 1.65 -16.46
CA ALA A 152 -1.10 2.61 -16.49
C ALA A 152 0.23 2.00 -16.02
N LEU A 153 0.21 1.16 -14.99
CA LEU A 153 1.37 0.39 -14.57
C LEU A 153 1.79 -0.60 -15.67
N GLU A 154 0.84 -1.32 -16.28
CA GLU A 154 1.14 -2.19 -17.43
C GLU A 154 1.76 -1.40 -18.59
N ASN A 155 1.19 -0.24 -18.96
CA ASN A 155 1.73 0.58 -20.03
C ASN A 155 3.09 1.19 -19.70
N ALA A 156 3.31 1.69 -18.49
CA ALA A 156 4.59 2.29 -18.10
C ALA A 156 5.70 1.24 -18.00
N VAL A 157 5.39 0.04 -17.49
CA VAL A 157 6.30 -1.11 -17.50
C VAL A 157 6.57 -1.52 -18.95
N GLU A 158 5.54 -1.62 -19.80
CA GLU A 158 5.70 -2.00 -21.22
C GLU A 158 6.49 -0.94 -22.02
N GLU A 159 6.31 0.35 -21.73
CA GLU A 159 7.02 1.47 -22.37
C GLU A 159 8.49 1.51 -21.92
N ALA A 160 8.77 1.40 -20.61
CA ALA A 160 10.13 1.28 -20.09
C ALA A 160 10.85 0.03 -20.63
N PHE A 161 10.14 -1.10 -20.73
CA PHE A 161 10.67 -2.34 -21.28
C PHE A 161 10.97 -2.23 -22.79
N ASN A 162 10.12 -1.53 -23.55
CA ASN A 162 10.33 -1.27 -24.97
C ASN A 162 11.50 -0.28 -25.23
N GLU A 163 11.68 0.71 -24.36
CA GLU A 163 12.79 1.66 -24.47
C GLU A 163 14.15 1.01 -24.19
N VAL A 164 14.22 0.05 -23.26
CA VAL A 164 15.43 -0.76 -22.97
C VAL A 164 15.72 -1.80 -24.07
N LEU A 165 14.69 -2.41 -24.67
CA LEU A 165 14.88 -3.43 -25.71
C LEU A 165 15.14 -2.88 -27.11
N GLY A 166 14.96 -1.57 -27.33
CA GLY A 166 15.39 -0.85 -28.52
C GLY A 166 14.73 -1.33 -29.82
N GLU A 167 13.66 -0.64 -30.21
CA GLU A 167 13.45 -0.30 -31.62
C GLU A 167 14.04 1.09 -31.94
#